data_AF-A0A3M8VB21-F1
#
_entry.id   AF-A0A3M8VB21-F1
#
_cell.length_a   1.000
_cell.length_b   1.000
_cell.length_c   1.000
_cell.angle_alpha   90.00
_cell.angle_beta   90.00
_cell.angle_gamma   90.00
#
_symmetry.space_group_name_H-M   'P 1'
#
loop_
_entity.id
_entity.type
_entity.pdbx_description
1 polymer ?
#
loop_
_entity_poly.entity_id
_entity_poly.type
_entity_poly.pdbx_seq_one_letter_code
_entity_poly.pdbx_strand_id
1 'polypeptide(L)'
;MTPPDRAYRRARRRDRRVYRAAHPVLLALLAATRTRPAVRLGSTVLVHDADACRHVLTRVPLDRNAEGSTGGAARAALSGTGTRGLLFDQEGGGHRETRRGLADGLGAAGVERLRPVWRAVLDRRLGPLAEPGGTVDLVAVAHEVAGATVCALLDVDADPRAVASAASDAAAAAVRDHLPGPRRPGDDATEAARRLRTLLAAEGRDDGALRAMLATAAVATTVAALPRAVAWCADAGLWRDAAAD
;
A
#
# COMPACT_ATOMS: atom_id res chain seq x y z
N MET A 1 -32.23 -7.91 -11.56
CA MET A 1 -30.98 -7.16 -11.26
C MET A 1 -31.27 -5.67 -11.46
N THR A 2 -31.56 -4.96 -10.38
CA THR A 2 -31.92 -3.52 -10.42
C THR A 2 -30.75 -2.74 -11.02
N PRO A 3 -30.96 -1.86 -12.02
CA PRO A 3 -29.86 -1.09 -12.60
C PRO A 3 -29.14 -0.33 -11.49
N PRO A 4 -27.79 -0.35 -11.43
CA PRO A 4 -27.06 0.34 -10.38
C PRO A 4 -27.47 1.81 -10.39
N ASP A 5 -27.77 2.35 -9.21
CA ASP A 5 -28.16 3.74 -9.01
C ASP A 5 -27.21 4.68 -9.81
N ARG A 6 -27.75 5.76 -10.37
CA ARG A 6 -26.95 6.80 -11.06
C ARG A 6 -25.76 7.24 -10.19
N ALA A 7 -25.95 7.33 -8.87
CA ALA A 7 -24.90 7.61 -7.90
C ALA A 7 -23.76 6.58 -7.94
N TYR A 8 -24.11 5.29 -7.86
CA TYR A 8 -23.14 4.18 -7.93
C TYR A 8 -22.38 4.15 -9.26
N ARG A 9 -23.07 4.41 -10.39
CA ARG A 9 -22.41 4.51 -11.71
C ARG A 9 -21.43 5.68 -11.78
N ARG A 10 -21.73 6.80 -11.13
CA ARG A 10 -20.84 7.97 -11.05
C ARG A 10 -19.59 7.64 -10.24
N ALA A 11 -19.75 7.06 -9.05
CA ALA A 11 -18.64 6.61 -8.20
C ALA A 11 -17.69 5.70 -8.98
N ARG A 12 -18.24 4.65 -9.63
CA ARG A 12 -17.46 3.70 -10.45
C ARG A 12 -16.72 4.36 -11.61
N ARG A 13 -17.33 5.35 -12.27
CA ARG A 13 -16.68 6.07 -13.38
C ARG A 13 -15.52 6.92 -12.90
N ARG A 14 -15.67 7.63 -11.78
CA ARG A 14 -14.61 8.46 -11.19
C ARG A 14 -13.45 7.63 -10.68
N ASP A 15 -13.73 6.54 -9.96
CA ASP A 15 -12.69 5.61 -9.49
C ASP A 15 -11.88 5.03 -10.65
N ARG A 16 -12.55 4.58 -11.72
CA ARG A 16 -11.89 4.09 -12.94
C ARG A 16 -11.01 5.14 -13.62
N ARG A 17 -11.36 6.43 -13.52
CA ARG A 17 -10.58 7.51 -14.14
C ARG A 17 -9.21 7.63 -13.48
N VAL A 18 -9.12 7.46 -12.16
CA VAL A 18 -7.86 7.52 -11.39
C VAL A 18 -6.89 6.47 -11.91
N TYR A 19 -7.32 5.21 -11.96
CA TYR A 19 -6.43 4.14 -12.42
C TYR A 19 -6.05 4.23 -13.90
N ARG A 20 -6.98 4.67 -14.77
CA ARG A 20 -6.68 4.83 -16.19
C ARG A 20 -5.68 5.95 -16.45
N ALA A 21 -5.74 7.02 -15.65
CA ALA A 21 -4.77 8.10 -15.74
C ALA A 21 -3.38 7.65 -15.25
N ALA A 22 -3.31 6.85 -14.18
CA ALA A 22 -2.05 6.39 -13.61
C ALA A 22 -1.39 5.26 -14.42
N HIS A 23 -2.17 4.29 -14.90
CA HIS A 23 -1.66 3.09 -15.59
C HIS A 23 -2.51 2.75 -16.82
N PRO A 24 -2.52 3.60 -17.87
CA PRO A 24 -3.40 3.43 -19.03
C PRO A 24 -3.17 2.10 -19.76
N VAL A 25 -1.90 1.70 -19.94
CA VAL A 25 -1.52 0.46 -20.63
C VAL A 25 -1.93 -0.78 -19.82
N LEU A 26 -1.54 -0.84 -18.55
CA LEU A 26 -1.87 -1.96 -17.67
C LEU A 26 -3.39 -2.13 -17.56
N LEU A 27 -4.12 -1.04 -17.33
CA LEU A 27 -5.58 -1.14 -17.22
C LEU A 27 -6.28 -1.49 -18.52
N ALA A 28 -5.79 -1.04 -19.67
CA ALA A 28 -6.32 -1.46 -20.96
C ALA A 28 -6.12 -2.98 -21.15
N LEU A 29 -4.93 -3.48 -20.82
CA LEU A 29 -4.58 -4.90 -20.88
C LEU A 29 -5.47 -5.73 -19.94
N LEU A 30 -5.61 -5.32 -18.66
CA LEU A 30 -6.50 -5.98 -17.70
C LEU A 30 -7.94 -5.98 -18.20
N ALA A 31 -8.42 -4.85 -18.72
CA ALA A 31 -9.78 -4.73 -19.22
C ALA A 31 -10.04 -5.60 -20.46
N ALA A 32 -9.06 -5.76 -21.35
CA ALA A 32 -9.15 -6.59 -22.55
C ALA A 32 -9.11 -8.09 -22.25
N THR A 33 -8.45 -8.48 -21.16
CA THR A 33 -8.21 -9.89 -20.80
C THR A 33 -9.16 -10.43 -19.72
N ARG A 34 -9.94 -9.57 -19.05
CA ARG A 34 -10.77 -9.90 -17.87
C ARG A 34 -11.79 -11.02 -18.03
N THR A 35 -12.14 -11.41 -19.25
CA THR A 35 -13.11 -12.49 -19.51
C THR A 35 -12.47 -13.88 -19.49
N ARG A 36 -11.13 -13.94 -19.44
CA ARG A 36 -10.37 -15.19 -19.37
C ARG A 36 -9.84 -15.38 -17.94
N PRO A 37 -10.01 -16.56 -17.33
CA PRO A 37 -9.51 -16.83 -15.96
C PRO A 37 -8.02 -16.57 -15.79
N ALA A 38 -7.23 -16.91 -16.81
CA ALA A 38 -5.83 -16.57 -16.93
C ALA A 38 -5.44 -16.32 -18.39
N VAL A 39 -4.46 -15.46 -18.63
CA VAL A 39 -3.93 -15.14 -19.96
C VAL A 39 -2.41 -15.13 -19.91
N ARG A 40 -1.78 -15.88 -20.81
CA ARG A 40 -0.34 -15.82 -21.02
C ARG A 40 0.01 -14.67 -21.98
N LEU A 41 0.93 -13.82 -21.57
CA LEU A 41 1.47 -12.67 -22.29
C LEU A 41 2.99 -12.81 -22.36
N GLY A 42 3.47 -13.47 -23.41
CA GLY A 42 4.89 -13.84 -23.52
C GLY A 42 5.30 -14.81 -22.39
N SER A 43 6.24 -14.37 -21.54
CA SER A 43 6.69 -15.09 -20.35
C SER A 43 5.81 -14.85 -19.11
N THR A 44 4.91 -13.87 -19.14
CA THR A 44 4.07 -13.50 -17.99
C THR A 44 2.71 -14.20 -18.05
N VAL A 45 2.22 -14.68 -16.91
CA VAL A 45 0.84 -15.17 -16.77
C VAL A 45 0.05 -14.17 -15.94
N LEU A 46 -1.01 -13.63 -16.53
CA LEU A 46 -1.97 -12.76 -15.86
C LEU A 46 -3.16 -13.58 -15.39
N VAL A 47 -3.49 -13.52 -14.10
CA VAL A 47 -4.60 -14.27 -13.49
C VAL A 47 -5.70 -13.30 -13.08
N HIS A 48 -6.92 -13.55 -13.53
CA HIS A 48 -8.13 -12.74 -13.23
C HIS A 48 -9.10 -13.47 -12.31
N ASP A 49 -9.10 -14.80 -12.34
CA ASP A 49 -10.02 -15.62 -11.57
C ASP A 49 -9.57 -15.77 -10.10
N ALA A 50 -10.53 -15.71 -9.17
CA ALA A 50 -10.26 -15.72 -7.74
C ALA A 50 -9.70 -17.07 -7.25
N ASP A 51 -10.22 -18.19 -7.78
CA ASP A 51 -9.77 -19.53 -7.41
C ASP A 51 -8.40 -19.83 -8.01
N ALA A 52 -8.16 -19.42 -9.25
CA ALA A 52 -6.85 -19.47 -9.88
C ALA A 52 -5.83 -18.62 -9.09
N CYS A 53 -6.21 -17.41 -8.66
CA CYS A 53 -5.37 -16.55 -7.82
C CYS A 53 -5.05 -17.23 -6.49
N ARG A 54 -6.07 -17.81 -5.82
CA ARG A 54 -5.89 -18.57 -4.58
C ARG A 54 -4.95 -19.76 -4.79
N HIS A 55 -5.14 -20.53 -5.85
CA HIS A 55 -4.30 -21.67 -6.18
C HIS A 55 -2.85 -21.25 -6.39
N VAL A 56 -2.60 -20.23 -7.21
CA VAL A 56 -1.25 -19.71 -7.45
C VAL A 56 -0.60 -19.23 -6.15
N LEU A 57 -1.32 -18.46 -5.33
CA LEU A 57 -0.79 -17.91 -4.08
C LEU A 57 -0.56 -18.95 -2.98
N THR A 58 -1.20 -20.12 -3.04
CA THR A 58 -1.17 -21.12 -1.94
C THR A 58 -0.59 -22.48 -2.30
N ARG A 59 -0.52 -22.83 -3.59
CA ARG A 59 -0.15 -24.18 -4.06
C ARG A 59 1.01 -24.19 -5.05
N VAL A 60 1.22 -23.12 -5.80
CA VAL A 60 2.33 -23.04 -6.76
C VAL A 60 3.60 -22.62 -6.02
N PRO A 61 4.73 -23.33 -6.17
CA PRO A 61 6.00 -22.95 -5.57
C PRO A 61 6.61 -21.77 -6.35
N LEU A 62 6.15 -20.57 -6.03
CA LEU A 62 6.71 -19.33 -6.59
C LEU A 62 8.02 -19.00 -5.88
N ASP A 63 9.10 -18.88 -6.65
CA ASP A 63 10.38 -18.39 -6.13
C ASP A 63 10.26 -16.89 -5.77
N ARG A 64 10.21 -16.60 -4.48
CA ARG A 64 10.10 -15.23 -3.95
C ARG A 64 11.44 -14.49 -3.98
N ASN A 65 12.52 -15.20 -4.28
CA ASN A 65 13.87 -14.66 -4.36
C ASN A 65 14.29 -14.35 -5.79
N ALA A 66 13.58 -14.88 -6.79
CA ALA A 66 13.84 -14.68 -8.20
C ALA A 66 13.84 -13.19 -8.58
N GLU A 67 14.69 -12.84 -9.53
CA GLU A 67 14.68 -11.53 -10.18
C GLU A 67 13.32 -11.25 -10.80
N GLY A 68 12.81 -10.02 -10.66
CA GLY A 68 11.48 -9.64 -11.13
C GLY A 68 10.31 -10.05 -10.23
N SER A 69 10.57 -10.74 -9.11
CA SER A 69 9.56 -10.93 -8.05
C SER A 69 9.47 -9.70 -7.14
N THR A 70 8.34 -9.54 -6.43
CA THR A 70 8.20 -8.47 -5.41
C THR A 70 9.23 -8.58 -4.30
N GLY A 71 9.62 -9.81 -3.92
CA GLY A 71 10.67 -10.05 -2.94
C GLY A 71 12.05 -9.63 -3.46
N GLY A 72 12.38 -10.00 -4.70
CA GLY A 72 13.59 -9.53 -5.40
C GLY A 72 13.65 -8.01 -5.52
N ALA A 73 12.54 -7.36 -5.86
CA ALA A 73 12.40 -5.91 -5.93
C ALA A 73 12.66 -5.23 -4.58
N ALA A 74 12.00 -5.73 -3.53
CA ALA A 74 12.16 -5.23 -2.19
C ALA A 74 13.61 -5.40 -1.72
N ARG A 75 14.25 -6.54 -2.02
CA ARG A 75 15.67 -6.75 -1.70
C ARG A 75 16.58 -5.77 -2.43
N ALA A 76 16.40 -5.61 -3.74
CA ALA A 76 17.22 -4.71 -4.54
C ALA A 76 17.14 -3.25 -4.05
N ALA A 77 15.93 -2.78 -3.71
CA ALA A 77 15.73 -1.41 -3.26
C ALA A 77 16.08 -1.20 -1.77
N LEU A 78 15.69 -2.14 -0.90
CA LEU A 78 15.68 -1.94 0.54
C LEU A 78 16.90 -2.53 1.27
N SER A 79 17.52 -3.58 0.75
CA SER A 79 18.64 -4.26 1.42
C SER A 79 19.97 -3.51 1.24
N GLY A 80 20.79 -3.48 2.29
CA GLY A 80 22.22 -3.20 2.19
C GLY A 80 23.01 -4.48 1.89
N THR A 81 24.31 -4.37 1.65
CA THR A 81 25.21 -5.53 1.54
C THR A 81 25.15 -6.35 2.83
N GLY A 82 24.56 -7.55 2.78
CA GLY A 82 24.51 -8.49 3.91
C GLY A 82 23.12 -8.74 4.54
N THR A 83 22.08 -8.02 4.13
CA THR A 83 20.72 -8.25 4.66
C THR A 83 20.12 -9.53 4.07
N ARG A 84 19.82 -10.54 4.91
CA ARG A 84 19.09 -11.75 4.54
C ARG A 84 17.61 -11.65 4.94
N GLY A 85 16.71 -11.83 3.97
CA GLY A 85 15.30 -12.12 4.20
C GLY A 85 14.46 -10.93 4.69
N LEU A 86 13.85 -10.20 3.76
CA LEU A 86 12.72 -9.31 3.97
C LEU A 86 11.39 -10.09 3.95
N LEU A 87 10.35 -9.59 4.64
CA LEU A 87 9.02 -10.23 4.78
C LEU A 87 8.45 -10.81 3.47
N PHE A 88 8.73 -10.18 2.32
CA PHE A 88 8.27 -10.61 0.99
C PHE A 88 9.13 -11.64 0.28
N ASP A 89 10.42 -11.79 0.63
CA ASP A 89 11.33 -12.81 0.07
C ASP A 89 11.64 -13.95 1.06
N GLN A 90 11.18 -13.84 2.31
CA GLN A 90 11.25 -14.92 3.29
C GLN A 90 10.32 -16.10 2.96
N GLU A 91 10.82 -17.31 3.22
CA GLU A 91 10.09 -18.57 3.14
C GLU A 91 10.18 -19.34 4.47
N GLY A 92 9.24 -20.25 4.70
CA GLY A 92 9.31 -21.23 5.79
C GLY A 92 9.32 -20.63 7.21
N GLY A 93 10.29 -21.05 8.02
CA GLY A 93 10.37 -20.75 9.46
C GLY A 93 10.59 -19.28 9.79
N GLY A 94 11.50 -18.60 9.07
CA GLY A 94 11.82 -17.19 9.28
C GLY A 94 10.62 -16.27 9.00
N HIS A 95 9.89 -16.52 7.90
CA HIS A 95 8.65 -15.79 7.62
C HIS A 95 7.62 -15.91 8.76
N ARG A 96 7.47 -17.11 9.33
CA ARG A 96 6.53 -17.34 10.45
C ARG A 96 6.93 -16.61 11.72
N GLU A 97 8.23 -16.45 11.98
CA GLU A 97 8.74 -15.77 13.16
C GLU A 97 8.59 -14.25 13.04
N THR A 98 9.06 -13.67 11.93
CA THR A 98 8.86 -12.23 11.64
C THR A 98 7.38 -11.87 11.63
N ARG A 99 6.52 -12.70 11.02
CA ARG A 99 5.08 -12.49 11.02
C ARG A 99 4.47 -12.55 12.43
N ARG A 100 4.94 -13.44 13.31
CA ARG A 100 4.46 -13.54 14.70
C ARG A 100 4.82 -12.27 15.48
N GLY A 101 6.07 -11.81 15.41
CA GLY A 101 6.47 -10.56 16.07
C GLY A 101 5.69 -9.34 15.58
N LEU A 102 5.37 -9.27 14.28
CA LEU A 102 4.52 -8.21 13.72
C LEU A 102 3.05 -8.35 14.14
N ALA A 103 2.54 -9.57 14.26
CA ALA A 103 1.16 -9.83 14.63
C ALA A 103 0.86 -9.33 16.06
N ASP A 104 1.84 -9.28 16.97
CA ASP A 104 1.65 -8.73 18.31
C ASP A 104 1.43 -7.20 18.29
N GLY A 105 2.06 -6.52 17.33
CA GLY A 105 1.89 -5.08 17.08
C GLY A 105 0.66 -4.73 16.25
N LEU A 106 0.17 -5.67 15.43
CA LEU A 106 -0.96 -5.48 14.51
C LEU A 106 -2.24 -6.23 14.92
N GLY A 107 -2.20 -6.97 16.02
CA GLY A 107 -3.35 -7.65 16.62
C GLY A 107 -4.25 -6.69 17.38
N ALA A 108 -5.34 -7.20 17.97
CA ALA A 108 -6.35 -6.37 18.66
C ALA A 108 -5.74 -5.44 19.72
N ALA A 109 -4.82 -5.93 20.54
CA ALA A 109 -4.13 -5.11 21.54
C ALA A 109 -3.25 -4.02 20.92
N GLY A 110 -2.60 -4.31 19.78
CA GLY A 110 -1.82 -3.33 19.03
C GLY A 110 -2.69 -2.23 18.42
N VAL A 111 -3.84 -2.61 17.87
CA VAL A 111 -4.84 -1.67 17.36
C VAL A 111 -5.35 -0.74 18.47
N GLU A 112 -5.61 -1.27 19.68
CA GLU A 112 -6.01 -0.41 20.81
C GLU A 112 -4.91 0.57 21.22
N ARG A 113 -3.63 0.19 21.14
CA ARG A 113 -2.51 1.12 21.37
C ARG A 113 -2.38 2.19 20.28
N LEU A 114 -2.74 1.88 19.04
CA LEU A 114 -2.70 2.83 17.92
C LEU A 114 -3.92 3.76 17.88
N ARG A 115 -5.05 3.36 18.47
CA ARG A 115 -6.29 4.13 18.44
C ARG A 115 -6.14 5.58 18.93
N PRO A 116 -5.43 5.89 20.04
CA PRO A 116 -5.18 7.27 20.45
C PRO A 116 -4.35 8.07 19.42
N VAL A 117 -3.36 7.43 18.79
CA VAL A 117 -2.52 8.05 17.74
C VAL A 117 -3.37 8.46 16.54
N TRP A 118 -4.25 7.56 16.09
CA TRP A 118 -5.17 7.84 14.99
C TRP A 118 -6.16 8.95 15.34
N ARG A 119 -6.79 8.88 16.52
CA ARG A 119 -7.74 9.90 16.99
C ARG A 119 -7.09 11.30 17.01
N ALA A 120 -5.88 11.43 17.54
CA ALA A 120 -5.19 12.72 17.57
C ALA A 120 -4.98 13.33 16.18
N VAL A 121 -4.69 12.51 15.16
CA VAL A 121 -4.58 12.98 13.77
C VAL A 121 -5.96 13.33 13.21
N LEU A 122 -6.94 12.44 13.38
CA LEU A 122 -8.29 12.62 12.83
C LEU A 122 -8.99 13.83 13.44
N ASP A 123 -8.97 14.00 14.75
CA ASP A 123 -9.59 15.13 15.45
C ASP A 123 -9.02 16.46 14.95
N ARG A 124 -7.68 16.55 14.86
CA ARG A 124 -7.00 17.75 14.34
C ARG A 124 -7.33 18.03 12.88
N ARG A 125 -7.28 17.00 12.02
CA ARG A 125 -7.35 17.17 10.56
C ARG A 125 -8.77 17.22 10.01
N LEU A 126 -9.73 16.62 10.70
CA LEU A 126 -11.15 16.65 10.35
C LEU A 126 -11.91 17.79 11.03
N GLY A 127 -11.31 18.48 12.01
CA GLY A 127 -11.87 19.68 12.65
C GLY A 127 -12.48 20.70 11.68
N PRO A 128 -11.87 21.02 10.52
CA PRO A 128 -12.47 21.92 9.53
C PRO A 128 -13.86 21.51 9.04
N LEU A 129 -14.23 20.23 9.09
CA LEU A 129 -15.56 19.75 8.67
C LEU A 129 -16.69 20.12 9.65
N ALA A 130 -16.35 20.62 10.84
CA ALA A 130 -17.36 21.12 11.79
C ALA A 130 -18.03 22.41 11.29
N GLU A 131 -17.34 23.17 10.43
CA GLU A 131 -17.85 24.43 9.88
C GLU A 131 -18.64 24.21 8.57
N PRO A 132 -19.75 24.93 8.35
CA PRO A 132 -20.48 24.87 7.08
C PRO A 132 -19.57 25.18 5.87
N GLY A 133 -19.48 24.26 4.92
CA GLY A 133 -18.63 24.40 3.74
C GLY A 133 -17.15 24.06 3.97
N GLY A 134 -16.78 23.61 5.17
CA GLY A 134 -15.44 23.12 5.47
C GLY A 134 -15.00 21.98 4.55
N THR A 135 -13.74 22.02 4.11
CA THR A 135 -13.16 21.01 3.21
C THR A 135 -11.89 20.44 3.81
N VAL A 136 -11.63 19.16 3.53
CA VAL A 136 -10.42 18.47 3.98
C VAL A 136 -9.76 17.75 2.80
N ASP A 137 -8.43 17.85 2.73
CA ASP A 137 -7.62 17.00 1.84
C ASP A 137 -7.41 15.63 2.49
N LEU A 138 -8.21 14.65 2.07
CA LEU A 138 -8.15 13.28 2.56
C LEU A 138 -6.87 12.53 2.18
N VAL A 139 -6.19 12.93 1.11
CA VAL A 139 -4.90 12.32 0.77
C VAL A 139 -3.89 12.72 1.83
N ALA A 140 -3.83 14.00 2.18
CA ALA A 140 -2.97 14.46 3.27
C ALA A 140 -3.32 13.83 4.62
N VAL A 141 -4.61 13.61 4.93
CA VAL A 141 -5.02 12.89 6.15
C VAL A 141 -4.56 11.43 6.11
N ALA A 142 -4.77 10.72 5.00
CA ALA A 142 -4.37 9.33 4.87
C ALA A 142 -2.85 9.15 4.98
N HIS A 143 -2.06 10.07 4.39
CA HIS A 143 -0.61 10.10 4.57
C HIS A 143 -0.22 10.28 6.03
N GLU A 144 -0.80 11.26 6.72
CA GLU A 144 -0.45 11.55 8.11
C GLU A 144 -0.85 10.41 9.07
N VAL A 145 -2.04 9.81 8.87
CA VAL A 145 -2.48 8.63 9.64
C VAL A 145 -1.54 7.45 9.40
N ALA A 146 -1.19 7.18 8.13
CA ALA A 146 -0.30 6.08 7.79
C ALA A 146 1.10 6.27 8.36
N GLY A 147 1.66 7.47 8.21
CA GLY A 147 2.96 7.83 8.77
C GLY A 147 2.98 7.73 10.30
N ALA A 148 1.94 8.22 10.97
CA ALA A 148 1.85 8.17 12.43
C ALA A 148 1.73 6.73 12.92
N THR A 149 1.03 5.88 12.16
CA THR A 149 0.97 4.43 12.41
C THR A 149 2.36 3.80 12.32
N VAL A 150 3.13 4.14 11.29
CA VAL A 150 4.50 3.63 11.12
C VAL A 150 5.42 4.10 12.25
N CYS A 151 5.42 5.40 12.57
CA CYS A 151 6.24 5.94 13.66
C CYS A 151 5.91 5.26 14.99
N ALA A 152 4.62 5.07 15.30
CA ALA A 152 4.19 4.40 16.53
C ALA A 152 4.50 2.89 16.54
N LEU A 153 4.30 2.18 15.43
CA LEU A 153 4.60 0.74 15.33
C LEU A 153 6.08 0.44 15.42
N LEU A 154 6.91 1.29 14.83
CA LEU A 154 8.35 1.08 14.77
C LEU A 154 9.09 1.73 15.95
N ASP A 155 8.38 2.52 16.77
CA ASP A 155 8.96 3.31 17.85
C ASP A 155 10.07 4.23 17.30
N VAL A 156 9.67 5.13 16.39
CA VAL A 156 10.54 6.12 15.73
C VAL A 156 10.00 7.51 16.00
N ASP A 157 10.89 8.40 16.45
CA ASP A 157 10.63 9.83 16.52
C ASP A 157 11.01 10.52 15.19
N ALA A 158 10.10 10.48 14.23
CA ALA A 158 10.23 11.13 12.93
C ALA A 158 8.92 11.79 12.53
N ASP A 159 8.98 12.82 11.68
CA ASP A 159 7.79 13.45 11.11
C ASP A 159 6.95 12.41 10.35
N PRO A 160 5.71 12.11 10.81
CA PRO A 160 4.80 11.20 10.14
C PRO A 160 4.60 11.49 8.65
N ARG A 161 4.53 12.77 8.26
CA ARG A 161 4.28 13.14 6.86
C ARG A 161 5.49 12.88 6.00
N ALA A 162 6.70 13.18 6.49
CA ALA A 162 7.94 12.86 5.81
C ALA A 162 8.10 11.34 5.59
N VAL A 163 7.80 10.54 6.62
CA VAL A 163 7.83 9.06 6.54
C VAL A 163 6.84 8.55 5.49
N ALA A 164 5.58 9.01 5.53
CA ALA A 164 4.57 8.59 4.57
C ALA A 164 4.89 9.02 3.12
N SER A 165 5.47 10.20 2.95
CA SER A 165 5.92 10.67 1.63
C SER A 165 7.04 9.78 1.09
N ALA A 166 8.12 9.58 1.86
CA ALA A 166 9.24 8.73 1.46
C ALA A 166 8.83 7.27 1.22
N ALA A 167 7.92 6.73 2.02
CA ALA A 167 7.37 5.39 1.84
C ALA A 167 6.54 5.26 0.55
N SER A 168 5.76 6.29 0.21
CA SER A 168 4.99 6.33 -1.03
C SER A 168 5.89 6.46 -2.25
N ASP A 169 6.94 7.27 -2.18
CA ASP A 169 7.93 7.42 -3.24
C ASP A 169 8.66 6.09 -3.49
N ALA A 170 9.11 5.41 -2.43
CA ALA A 170 9.74 4.10 -2.51
C ALA A 170 8.80 3.05 -3.13
N ALA A 171 7.53 3.01 -2.70
CA ALA A 171 6.53 2.11 -3.29
C ALA A 171 6.32 2.39 -4.78
N ALA A 172 6.17 3.66 -5.14
CA ALA A 172 5.85 4.06 -6.50
C ALA A 172 7.02 3.84 -7.46
N ALA A 173 8.25 4.10 -7.02
CA ALA A 173 9.46 3.83 -7.79
C ALA A 173 9.63 2.31 -8.02
N ALA A 174 9.52 1.50 -6.96
CA ALA A 174 9.60 0.04 -7.08
C ALA A 174 8.54 -0.54 -8.03
N VAL A 175 7.29 -0.06 -7.97
CA VAL A 175 6.24 -0.51 -8.91
C VAL A 175 6.55 -0.09 -10.35
N ARG A 176 7.07 1.12 -10.58
CA ARG A 176 7.40 1.61 -11.93
C ARG A 176 8.53 0.81 -12.59
N ASP A 177 9.44 0.23 -11.82
CA ASP A 177 10.49 -0.65 -12.36
C ASP A 177 9.95 -1.96 -12.93
N HIS A 178 8.79 -2.43 -12.45
CA HIS A 178 8.18 -3.70 -12.86
C HIS A 178 6.99 -3.57 -13.80
N LEU A 179 6.40 -2.38 -13.92
CA LEU A 179 5.26 -2.16 -14.80
C LEU A 179 5.68 -1.65 -16.18
N PRO A 180 5.01 -2.10 -17.27
CA PRO A 180 5.26 -1.53 -18.59
C PRO A 180 4.82 -0.06 -18.63
N GLY A 181 5.72 0.83 -19.07
CA GLY A 181 5.42 2.25 -19.23
C GLY A 181 6.67 3.13 -19.35
N PRO A 182 6.51 4.43 -19.67
CA PRO A 182 7.62 5.37 -19.73
C PRO A 182 8.17 5.63 -18.32
N ARG A 183 9.50 5.53 -18.16
CA ARG A 183 10.21 5.93 -16.94
C ARG A 183 10.35 7.46 -16.90
N ARG A 184 10.15 8.07 -15.73
CA ARG A 184 10.40 9.51 -15.54
C ARG A 184 11.81 9.73 -14.99
N PRO A 185 12.48 10.85 -15.34
CA PRO A 185 13.71 11.25 -14.67
C PRO A 185 13.47 11.39 -13.16
N GLY A 186 14.35 10.79 -12.34
CA GLY A 186 14.22 10.79 -10.87
C GLY A 186 13.47 9.59 -10.28
N ASP A 187 13.03 8.62 -11.10
CA ASP A 187 12.46 7.35 -10.65
C ASP A 187 13.55 6.36 -10.19
N ASP A 188 14.36 6.73 -9.20
CA ASP A 188 15.36 5.84 -8.61
C ASP A 188 14.81 5.19 -7.34
N ALA A 189 14.41 3.91 -7.45
CA ALA A 189 13.88 3.13 -6.34
C ALA A 189 14.91 2.96 -5.20
N THR A 190 16.21 2.94 -5.51
CA THR A 190 17.29 2.80 -4.54
C THR A 190 17.42 4.07 -3.70
N GLU A 191 17.38 5.23 -4.35
CA GLU A 191 17.47 6.52 -3.67
C GLU A 191 16.23 6.80 -2.80
N ALA A 192 15.03 6.52 -3.33
CA ALA A 192 13.79 6.65 -2.57
C ALA A 192 13.78 5.73 -1.33
N ALA A 193 14.22 4.49 -1.50
CA ALA A 193 14.41 3.54 -0.40
C ALA A 193 15.44 4.01 0.62
N ARG A 194 16.58 4.56 0.17
CA ARG A 194 17.63 5.10 1.04
C ARG A 194 17.10 6.22 1.92
N ARG A 195 16.37 7.18 1.33
CA ARG A 195 15.74 8.28 2.08
C ARG A 195 14.79 7.76 3.15
N LEU A 196 13.96 6.76 2.82
CA LEU A 196 13.07 6.14 3.80
C LEU A 196 13.84 5.46 4.93
N ARG A 197 14.91 4.70 4.63
CA ARG A 197 15.76 4.08 5.64
C ARG A 197 16.39 5.11 6.57
N THR A 198 16.85 6.24 6.04
CA THR A 198 17.42 7.33 6.86
C THR A 198 16.40 7.89 7.85
N LEU A 199 15.14 8.09 7.44
CA LEU A 199 14.09 8.57 8.35
C LEU A 199 13.72 7.55 9.44
N LEU A 200 13.91 6.25 9.17
CA LEU A 200 13.55 5.17 10.08
C LEU A 200 14.72 4.63 10.90
N ALA A 201 15.92 5.19 10.69
CA ALA A 201 17.12 4.79 11.39
C ALA A 201 16.96 5.07 12.89
N ALA A 202 17.31 4.08 13.70
CA ALA A 202 17.36 4.19 15.15
C ALA A 202 18.73 3.69 15.61
N GLU A 203 19.35 4.42 16.54
CA GLU A 203 20.67 4.06 17.06
C GLU A 203 20.67 2.62 17.62
N GLY A 204 21.68 1.84 17.23
CA GLY A 204 21.86 0.46 17.71
C GLY A 204 20.93 -0.60 17.10
N ARG A 205 20.10 -0.28 16.10
CA ARG A 205 19.25 -1.27 15.41
C ARG A 205 19.72 -1.55 13.96
N ASP A 206 19.82 -2.83 13.61
CA ASP A 206 20.25 -3.31 12.27
C ASP A 206 19.08 -3.85 11.40
N ASP A 207 17.85 -3.43 11.70
CA ASP A 207 16.61 -3.86 11.03
C ASP A 207 16.07 -2.84 10.02
N GLY A 208 16.90 -1.88 9.57
CA GLY A 208 16.48 -0.75 8.74
C GLY A 208 15.73 -1.12 7.45
N ALA A 209 16.13 -2.22 6.80
CA ALA A 209 15.45 -2.70 5.58
C ALA A 209 14.06 -3.30 5.88
N LEU A 210 13.91 -4.02 7.00
CA LEU A 210 12.63 -4.54 7.47
C LEU A 210 11.68 -3.39 7.84
N ARG A 211 12.18 -2.39 8.58
CA ARG A 211 11.44 -1.17 8.93
C ARG A 211 10.94 -0.43 7.69
N ALA A 212 11.82 -0.23 6.70
CA ALA A 212 11.47 0.43 5.44
C ALA A 212 10.37 -0.32 4.69
N MET A 213 10.47 -1.65 4.57
CA MET A 213 9.44 -2.46 3.93
C MET A 213 8.09 -2.39 4.67
N LEU A 214 8.10 -2.42 6.01
CA LEU A 214 6.87 -2.28 6.80
C LEU A 214 6.22 -0.92 6.59
N ALA A 215 7.03 0.14 6.57
CA ALA A 215 6.57 1.49 6.26
C ALA A 215 5.97 1.58 4.87
N THR A 216 6.66 1.07 3.84
CA THR A 216 6.17 1.00 2.46
C THR A 216 4.83 0.27 2.37
N ALA A 217 4.71 -0.92 2.99
CA ALA A 217 3.49 -1.73 2.94
C ALA A 217 2.30 -1.04 3.66
N ALA A 218 2.52 -0.51 4.87
CA ALA A 218 1.49 0.16 5.65
C ALA A 218 0.99 1.43 4.95
N VAL A 219 1.91 2.25 4.45
CA VAL A 219 1.59 3.52 3.79
C VAL A 219 0.91 3.31 2.45
N ALA A 220 1.48 2.48 1.57
CA ALA A 220 0.91 2.26 0.24
C ALA A 220 -0.53 1.74 0.33
N THR A 221 -0.82 0.85 1.29
CA THR A 221 -2.17 0.31 1.52
C THR A 221 -3.13 1.41 1.97
N THR A 222 -2.75 2.16 3.00
CA THR A 222 -3.61 3.17 3.63
C THR A 222 -3.93 4.32 2.67
N VAL A 223 -2.90 4.85 2.00
CA VAL A 223 -2.99 5.97 1.06
C VAL A 223 -3.76 5.57 -0.21
N ALA A 224 -3.62 4.34 -0.70
CA ALA A 224 -4.36 3.87 -1.88
C ALA A 224 -5.84 3.56 -1.59
N ALA A 225 -6.18 3.18 -0.35
CA ALA A 225 -7.52 2.73 0.01
C ALA A 225 -8.40 3.87 0.55
N LEU A 226 -7.96 4.60 1.58
CA LEU A 226 -8.83 5.51 2.36
C LEU A 226 -9.45 6.64 1.51
N PRO A 227 -8.67 7.46 0.76
CA PRO A 227 -9.25 8.55 -0.01
C PRO A 227 -10.27 8.06 -1.05
N ARG A 228 -10.03 6.89 -1.63
CA ARG A 228 -10.90 6.27 -2.63
C ARG A 228 -12.17 5.70 -2.01
N ALA A 229 -12.08 5.03 -0.87
CA ALA A 229 -13.24 4.54 -0.12
C ALA A 229 -14.16 5.72 0.26
N VAL A 230 -13.59 6.80 0.80
CA VAL A 230 -14.35 8.01 1.14
C VAL A 230 -14.98 8.66 -0.09
N ALA A 231 -14.23 8.80 -1.19
CA ALA A 231 -14.77 9.33 -2.44
C ALA A 231 -15.93 8.48 -2.96
N TRP A 232 -15.85 7.15 -2.82
CA TRP A 232 -16.92 6.24 -3.19
C TRP A 232 -18.15 6.39 -2.30
N CYS A 233 -17.97 6.46 -0.97
CA CYS A 233 -19.06 6.69 -0.03
C CYS A 233 -19.77 8.01 -0.29
N ALA A 234 -19.02 9.09 -0.56
CA ALA A 234 -19.56 10.39 -0.92
C ALA A 234 -20.33 10.34 -2.25
N ASP A 235 -19.81 9.65 -3.26
CA ASP A 235 -20.46 9.62 -4.58
C ASP A 235 -21.65 8.68 -4.68
N ALA A 236 -21.63 7.57 -3.95
CA ALA A 236 -22.67 6.56 -3.94
C ALA A 236 -23.68 6.75 -2.80
N GLY A 237 -23.48 7.72 -1.91
CA GLY A 237 -24.39 8.01 -0.80
C GLY A 237 -24.33 6.96 0.33
N LEU A 238 -23.19 6.30 0.53
CA LEU A 238 -23.04 5.13 1.41
C LEU A 238 -22.62 5.49 2.84
N TRP A 239 -22.62 6.77 3.22
CA TRP A 239 -22.16 7.19 4.55
C TRP A 239 -22.97 6.61 5.70
N ARG A 240 -24.28 6.42 5.52
CA ARG A 240 -25.13 5.81 6.53
C ARG A 240 -24.78 4.35 6.75
N ASP A 241 -24.54 3.61 5.65
CA ASP A 241 -24.14 2.21 5.71
C ASP A 241 -22.75 2.08 6.34
N ALA A 242 -21.81 2.93 5.94
CA ALA A 242 -20.45 2.94 6.48
C ALA A 242 -20.36 3.33 7.96
N ALA A 243 -21.38 4.00 8.52
CA ALA A 243 -21.43 4.36 9.94
C ALA A 243 -22.08 3.28 10.82
N ALA A 244 -22.69 2.25 10.21
CA ALA A 244 -23.37 1.17 10.91
C ALA A 244 -22.48 -0.09 11.13
N ASP A 245 -21.32 -0.14 10.46
CA ASP A 245 -20.27 -1.17 10.60
C ASP A 245 -19.21 -0.78 11.67
#